data_AF-A0A7J7QMB7-F1
#
_entry.id   AF-A0A7J7QMB7-F1
#
_cell.length_a   1.000
_cell.length_b   1.000
_cell.length_c   1.000
_cell.angle_alpha   90.00
_cell.angle_beta   90.00
_cell.angle_gamma   90.00
#
_symmetry.space_group_name_H-M   'P 1'
#
loop_
_entity.id
_entity.type
_entity.pdbx_description
1 polymer ?
#
loop_
_entity_poly.entity_id
_entity_poly.type
_entity_poly.pdbx_seq_one_letter_code
_entity_poly.pdbx_strand_id
1 'polypeptide(L)'
;MELAHCTDKFAARKRCQKMLSSPDGTSFYVGTEDGAFLKWLLLQNPDQALKVGCGISHFTVQTNRKLPGRCFRLHRTDGTHVIFSYKKCVHHLPLPRDEPANQQQQPQEPHQHQQHPQRQHQQVSHQQQSQQPLQQHLHQHQHRQLEPPVLQWQQQQQWQQQQEQRQQQQLRRLQEVLQLIIGHNA
;
A
#
# COMPACT_ATOMS: atom_id res chain seq x y z
N MET A 1 -25.44 -0.85 7.66
CA MET A 1 -24.73 -1.73 8.60
C MET A 1 -23.37 -1.11 8.87
N GLU A 2 -23.20 -0.59 10.08
CA GLU A 2 -21.95 0.02 10.53
C GLU A 2 -20.92 -1.10 10.74
N LEU A 3 -19.91 -1.16 9.88
CA LEU A 3 -18.82 -2.12 10.03
C LEU A 3 -18.02 -1.69 11.26
N ALA A 4 -18.07 -2.49 12.33
CA ALA A 4 -17.26 -2.27 13.52
C ALA A 4 -15.77 -2.31 13.16
N HIS A 5 -15.20 -1.14 12.87
CA HIS A 5 -13.79 -0.97 12.60
C HIS A 5 -13.04 -1.12 13.91
N CYS A 6 -12.38 -2.26 14.09
CA CYS A 6 -11.65 -2.55 15.31
C CYS A 6 -10.22 -2.00 15.20
N THR A 7 -9.96 -0.85 15.82
CA THR A 7 -8.61 -0.25 15.91
C THR A 7 -7.67 -1.03 16.81
N ASP A 8 -8.19 -1.99 17.59
CA ASP A 8 -7.39 -2.87 18.42
C ASP A 8 -6.68 -3.96 17.58
N LYS A 9 -5.34 -3.86 17.57
CA LYS A 9 -4.45 -4.82 16.91
C LYS A 9 -4.62 -6.25 17.46
N PHE A 10 -4.93 -6.41 18.75
CA PHE A 10 -5.12 -7.72 19.37
C PHE A 10 -6.41 -8.38 18.87
N ALA A 11 -7.54 -7.69 18.97
CA ALA A 11 -8.81 -8.17 18.44
C ALA A 11 -8.74 -8.46 16.93
N ALA A 12 -8.10 -7.60 16.15
CA ALA A 12 -7.89 -7.84 14.71
C ALA A 12 -7.08 -9.14 14.45
N ARG A 13 -6.01 -9.39 15.21
CA ARG A 13 -5.23 -10.65 15.10
C ARG A 13 -6.09 -11.86 15.46
N LYS A 14 -6.83 -11.79 16.56
CA LYS A 14 -7.66 -12.89 17.04
C LYS A 14 -8.75 -13.25 16.03
N ARG A 15 -9.39 -12.24 15.42
CA ARG A 15 -10.38 -12.44 14.35
C ARG A 15 -9.76 -13.11 13.12
N CYS A 16 -8.61 -12.62 12.65
CA CYS A 16 -7.89 -13.24 11.53
C CYS A 16 -7.46 -14.69 11.84
N GLN A 17 -6.96 -14.96 13.04
CA GLN A 17 -6.58 -16.32 13.43
C GLN A 17 -7.79 -17.25 13.42
N LYS A 18 -8.93 -16.81 13.98
CA LYS A 18 -10.18 -17.58 13.96
C LYS A 18 -10.59 -17.96 12.54
N MET A 19 -10.54 -17.03 11.59
CA MET A 19 -10.81 -17.32 10.17
C MET A 19 -9.81 -18.31 9.56
N LEU A 20 -8.55 -18.28 9.96
CA LEU A 20 -7.54 -19.20 9.42
C LEU A 20 -7.61 -20.61 10.03
N SER A 21 -8.25 -20.78 11.19
CA SER A 21 -8.25 -22.02 11.96
C SER A 21 -9.27 -23.09 11.54
N SER A 22 -9.70 -23.14 10.27
CA SER A 22 -10.66 -24.21 9.86
C SER A 22 -10.00 -25.60 9.95
N PRO A 23 -10.67 -26.59 10.58
CA PRO A 23 -10.09 -27.89 10.92
C PRO A 23 -9.83 -28.81 9.71
N ASP A 24 -10.48 -28.53 8.58
CA ASP A 24 -10.54 -29.39 7.41
C ASP A 24 -9.43 -29.14 6.37
N GLY A 25 -8.54 -28.18 6.61
CA GLY A 25 -7.45 -27.81 5.67
C GLY A 25 -7.92 -27.34 4.29
N THR A 26 -9.23 -27.23 4.07
CA THR A 26 -9.85 -27.02 2.77
C THR A 26 -9.94 -25.53 2.48
N SER A 27 -9.79 -25.17 1.22
CA SER A 27 -9.94 -23.78 0.79
C SER A 27 -11.41 -23.38 0.81
N PHE A 28 -11.74 -22.23 1.40
CA PHE A 28 -13.13 -21.79 1.51
C PHE A 28 -13.29 -20.29 1.28
N TYR A 29 -14.49 -19.89 0.91
CA TYR A 29 -14.89 -18.49 0.72
C TYR A 29 -15.11 -17.82 2.07
N VAL A 30 -14.53 -16.63 2.23
CA VAL A 30 -14.78 -15.81 3.42
C VAL A 30 -16.16 -15.17 3.27
N GLY A 31 -17.02 -15.33 4.28
CA GLY A 31 -18.36 -14.73 4.30
C GLY A 31 -18.34 -13.20 4.26
N THR A 32 -19.48 -12.59 3.94
CA THR A 32 -19.60 -11.16 3.66
C THR A 32 -19.09 -10.25 4.79
N GLU A 33 -19.41 -10.57 6.04
CA GLU A 33 -19.00 -9.75 7.20
C GLU A 33 -17.48 -9.78 7.39
N ASP A 34 -16.90 -10.98 7.43
CA ASP A 34 -15.45 -11.16 7.53
C ASP A 34 -14.72 -10.63 6.29
N GLY A 35 -15.34 -10.73 5.10
CA GLY A 35 -14.82 -10.16 3.86
C GLY A 35 -14.76 -8.63 3.91
N ALA A 36 -15.78 -7.98 4.47
CA ALA A 36 -15.78 -6.54 4.67
C ALA A 36 -14.70 -6.12 5.68
N PHE A 37 -14.54 -6.88 6.77
CA PHE A 37 -13.43 -6.69 7.72
C PHE A 37 -12.06 -6.86 7.05
N LEU A 38 -11.85 -7.91 6.25
CA LEU A 38 -10.60 -8.13 5.52
C LEU A 38 -10.31 -7.04 4.50
N LYS A 39 -11.35 -6.52 3.82
CA LYS A 39 -11.21 -5.37 2.92
C LYS A 39 -10.71 -4.15 3.69
N TRP A 40 -11.38 -3.78 4.79
CA TRP A 40 -10.94 -2.66 5.63
C TRP A 40 -9.51 -2.86 6.14
N LEU A 41 -9.18 -4.06 6.62
CA LEU A 41 -7.85 -4.39 7.13
C LEU A 41 -6.79 -4.29 6.03
N LEU A 42 -7.09 -4.75 4.81
CA LEU A 42 -6.19 -4.67 3.66
C LEU A 42 -5.84 -3.22 3.30
N LEU A 43 -6.76 -2.28 3.49
CA LEU A 43 -6.51 -0.86 3.22
C LEU A 43 -5.44 -0.25 4.14
N GLN A 44 -5.14 -0.90 5.26
CA GLN A 44 -4.06 -0.49 6.17
C GLN A 44 -2.68 -0.97 5.66
N ASN A 45 -2.63 -1.78 4.59
CA ASN A 45 -1.38 -2.24 4.05
C ASN A 45 -0.68 -1.13 3.25
N PRO A 46 0.63 -0.90 3.41
CA PRO A 46 1.33 0.09 2.59
C PRO A 46 1.30 -0.27 1.09
N ASP A 47 1.17 -1.55 0.75
CA ASP A 47 1.03 -2.01 -0.63
C ASP A 47 -0.45 -2.16 -1.04
N GLN A 48 -1.37 -1.45 -0.37
CA GLN A 48 -2.81 -1.64 -0.59
C GLN A 48 -3.20 -1.41 -2.06
N ALA A 49 -2.68 -0.36 -2.70
CA ALA A 49 -3.03 -0.02 -4.07
C ALA A 49 -2.61 -1.15 -5.04
N LEU A 50 -1.40 -1.67 -4.85
CA LEU A 50 -0.88 -2.80 -5.62
C LEU A 50 -1.72 -4.06 -5.41
N LYS A 51 -2.22 -4.30 -4.18
CA LYS A 51 -2.99 -5.51 -3.85
C LYS A 51 -4.43 -5.43 -4.34
N VAL A 52 -5.12 -4.32 -4.09
CA VAL A 52 -6.51 -4.09 -4.51
C VAL A 52 -6.60 -4.04 -6.03
N GLY A 53 -5.68 -3.33 -6.68
CA GLY A 53 -5.64 -3.21 -8.13
C GLY A 53 -6.96 -2.70 -8.73
N CYS A 54 -7.53 -3.45 -9.67
CA CYS A 54 -8.79 -3.16 -10.36
C CYS A 54 -10.06 -3.35 -9.50
N GLY A 55 -9.90 -3.72 -8.23
CA GLY A 55 -11.01 -3.93 -7.30
C GLY A 55 -11.04 -5.33 -6.71
N ILE A 56 -11.75 -5.47 -5.61
CA ILE A 56 -11.89 -6.73 -4.87
C ILE A 56 -13.20 -7.40 -5.29
N SER A 57 -13.12 -8.64 -5.77
CA SER A 57 -14.29 -9.50 -5.96
C SER A 57 -14.66 -10.20 -4.65
N HIS A 58 -13.74 -10.98 -4.09
CA HIS A 58 -13.97 -11.74 -2.85
C HIS A 58 -12.65 -12.22 -2.22
N PHE A 59 -12.75 -12.83 -1.04
CA PHE A 59 -11.62 -13.42 -0.34
C PHE A 59 -11.80 -14.93 -0.15
N THR A 60 -10.70 -15.66 -0.18
CA THR A 60 -10.66 -17.07 0.20
C THR A 60 -9.55 -17.32 1.20
N VAL A 61 -9.73 -18.31 2.06
CA VAL A 61 -8.64 -18.88 2.86
C VAL A 61 -8.09 -20.08 2.10
N GLN A 62 -6.77 -20.14 1.91
CA GLN A 62 -6.12 -21.27 1.25
C GLN A 62 -4.90 -21.75 2.02
N THR A 63 -4.66 -23.06 1.94
CA THR A 63 -3.41 -23.67 2.41
C THR A 63 -2.29 -23.29 1.46
N ASN A 64 -1.20 -22.72 2.01
CA ASN A 64 -0.04 -22.40 1.20
C ASN A 64 0.74 -23.68 0.91
N ARG A 65 0.89 -24.05 -0.36
CA ARG A 65 1.66 -25.25 -0.75
C ARG A 65 3.16 -25.12 -0.49
N LYS A 66 3.68 -23.89 -0.34
CA LYS A 66 5.11 -23.59 -0.20
C LYS A 66 5.56 -23.33 1.22
N LEU A 67 4.65 -22.93 2.11
CA LEU A 67 4.96 -22.61 3.51
C LEU A 67 3.91 -23.26 4.41
N PRO A 68 4.31 -23.77 5.58
CA PRO A 68 3.35 -24.34 6.53
C PRO A 68 2.35 -23.26 6.96
N GLY A 69 1.05 -23.57 6.80
CA GLY A 69 -0.05 -22.74 7.28
C GLY A 69 -1.02 -22.26 6.20
N ARG A 70 -2.01 -21.49 6.65
CA ARG A 70 -3.10 -20.97 5.84
C ARG A 70 -2.95 -19.46 5.65
N CYS A 71 -3.41 -18.97 4.51
CA CYS A 71 -3.28 -17.57 4.14
C CYS A 71 -4.56 -17.04 3.48
N PHE A 72 -4.73 -15.72 3.51
CA PHE A 72 -5.80 -15.05 2.78
C PHE A 72 -5.36 -14.79 1.35
N ARG A 73 -6.20 -15.21 0.41
CA ARG A 73 -6.10 -14.87 -1.01
C ARG A 73 -7.22 -13.91 -1.36
N LEU A 74 -6.82 -12.75 -1.86
CA LEU A 74 -7.70 -11.76 -2.48
C LEU A 74 -7.89 -12.16 -3.95
N HIS A 75 -9.14 -12.20 -4.40
CA HIS A 75 -9.51 -12.33 -5.81
C HIS A 75 -10.03 -10.99 -6.32
N ARG A 76 -9.50 -10.55 -7.45
CA ARG A 76 -9.84 -9.27 -8.06
C ARG A 76 -10.95 -9.41 -9.10
N THR A 77 -11.52 -8.28 -9.48
CA THR A 77 -12.57 -8.19 -10.51
C THR A 77 -12.09 -8.59 -11.91
N ASP A 78 -10.78 -8.47 -12.19
CA ASP A 78 -10.15 -8.95 -13.43
C ASP A 78 -9.85 -10.46 -13.44
N GLY A 79 -10.24 -11.20 -12.39
CA GLY A 79 -9.98 -12.63 -12.23
C GLY A 79 -8.57 -12.98 -11.73
N THR A 80 -7.67 -12.00 -11.59
CA THR A 80 -6.37 -12.22 -10.96
C THR A 80 -6.50 -12.33 -9.44
N HIS A 81 -5.46 -12.84 -8.79
CA HIS A 81 -5.47 -13.00 -7.35
C HIS A 81 -4.11 -12.74 -6.72
N VAL A 82 -4.11 -12.36 -5.45
CA VAL A 82 -2.89 -12.09 -4.69
C VAL A 82 -3.04 -12.57 -3.26
N ILE A 83 -1.96 -13.11 -2.69
CA ILE A 83 -1.91 -13.47 -1.28
C ILE A 83 -1.46 -12.24 -0.49
N PHE A 84 -2.09 -11.97 0.64
CA PHE A 84 -1.64 -10.90 1.54
C PHE A 84 -1.47 -11.39 2.97
N SER A 85 -0.49 -10.79 3.66
CA SER A 85 -0.24 -11.05 5.08
C SER A 85 -1.11 -10.13 5.92
N TYR A 86 -2.08 -10.70 6.65
CA TYR A 86 -2.88 -9.95 7.63
C TYR A 86 -1.99 -9.37 8.74
N LYS A 87 -0.88 -10.03 9.09
CA LYS A 87 0.08 -9.55 10.10
C LYS A 87 0.67 -8.19 9.71
N LYS A 88 1.00 -8.01 8.41
CA LYS A 88 1.47 -6.71 7.88
C LYS A 88 0.37 -5.66 8.00
N CYS A 89 -0.87 -6.01 7.68
CA CYS A 89 -2.01 -5.10 7.78
C CYS A 89 -2.26 -4.64 9.24
N VAL A 90 -2.31 -5.59 10.18
CA VAL A 90 -2.49 -5.30 11.61
C VAL A 90 -1.37 -4.42 12.16
N HIS A 91 -0.13 -4.65 11.74
CA HIS A 91 1.00 -3.84 12.19
C HIS A 91 0.78 -2.34 11.90
N HIS A 92 0.24 -2.03 10.73
CA HIS A 92 -0.06 -0.69 10.25
C HIS A 92 -1.43 -0.16 10.67
N LEU A 93 -2.19 -0.90 11.49
CA LEU A 93 -3.39 -0.33 12.08
C LEU A 93 -3.02 0.94 12.86
N PRO A 94 -3.81 2.03 12.70
CA PRO A 94 -3.62 3.22 13.51
C PRO A 94 -3.74 2.81 14.97
N LEU A 95 -2.86 3.35 15.81
CA LEU A 95 -3.01 3.18 17.25
C LEU A 95 -4.38 3.77 17.65
N PRO A 96 -5.06 3.21 18.67
CA PRO A 96 -6.17 3.89 19.30
C PRO A 96 -5.71 5.32 19.60
N ARG A 97 -6.35 6.28 18.93
CA ARG A 97 -5.97 7.67 19.01
C ARG A 97 -6.30 8.11 20.43
N ASP A 98 -5.31 8.36 21.28
CA ASP A 98 -5.50 9.38 22.32
C ASP A 98 -5.75 10.68 21.52
N GLU A 99 -6.87 11.34 21.81
CA GLU A 99 -7.43 12.51 21.10
C GLU A 99 -6.42 13.42 20.36
N PRO A 100 -6.74 13.90 19.14
CA PRO A 100 -5.83 14.73 18.37
C PRO A 100 -5.62 16.08 19.06
N ALA A 101 -4.36 16.40 19.39
CA ALA A 101 -3.95 17.78 19.59
C ALA A 101 -4.19 18.55 18.29
N ASN A 102 -5.27 19.33 18.29
CA ASN A 102 -5.52 20.54 17.52
C ASN A 102 -4.30 21.03 16.70
N GLN A 103 -4.27 20.70 15.41
CA GLN A 103 -3.57 21.51 14.43
C GLN A 103 -4.63 22.30 13.69
N GLN A 104 -4.87 23.50 14.22
CA GLN A 104 -5.56 24.59 13.57
C GLN A 104 -5.18 24.65 12.10
N GLN A 105 -6.21 24.60 11.26
CA GLN A 105 -6.20 25.22 9.95
C GLN A 105 -5.70 26.65 10.13
N GLN A 106 -4.48 26.94 9.66
CA GLN A 106 -4.07 28.31 9.39
C GLN A 106 -5.02 28.85 8.31
N PRO A 107 -5.69 29.99 8.53
CA PRO A 107 -6.37 30.68 7.45
C PRO A 107 -5.32 31.06 6.40
N GLN A 108 -5.53 30.63 5.16
CA GLN A 108 -4.76 31.16 4.04
C GLN A 108 -5.17 32.62 3.85
N GLU A 109 -4.28 33.54 4.22
CA GLU A 109 -4.37 34.94 3.82
C GLU A 109 -4.15 35.03 2.29
N PRO A 110 -4.99 35.75 1.54
CA PRO A 110 -4.75 36.03 0.14
C PRO A 110 -3.91 37.31 -0.03
N HIS A 111 -3.28 37.42 -1.21
CA HIS A 111 -2.61 38.62 -1.79
C HIS A 111 -1.12 38.78 -1.41
N GLN A 112 -0.21 39.26 -2.26
CA GLN A 112 -0.22 39.67 -3.67
C GLN A 112 1.26 39.82 -4.13
N HIS A 113 1.45 39.85 -5.45
CA HIS A 113 2.67 40.33 -6.14
C HIS A 113 3.31 41.56 -5.49
N GLN A 114 4.64 41.56 -5.32
CA GLN A 114 5.50 42.68 -5.71
C GLN A 114 6.99 42.33 -5.68
N GLN A 115 7.75 43.16 -6.38
CA GLN A 115 8.97 42.88 -7.12
C GLN A 115 10.25 43.00 -6.29
N HIS A 116 11.33 42.45 -6.87
CA HIS A 116 12.76 42.71 -6.63
C HIS A 116 13.08 44.21 -6.35
N PRO A 117 14.21 44.56 -5.67
CA PRO A 117 15.54 44.33 -6.24
C PRO A 117 16.72 44.02 -5.28
N GLN A 118 17.79 43.57 -5.94
CA GLN A 118 19.21 43.41 -5.56
C GLN A 118 19.75 44.15 -4.33
N ARG A 119 20.63 43.45 -3.58
CA ARG A 119 21.90 44.02 -3.09
C ARG A 119 23.01 42.96 -2.97
N GLN A 120 24.18 43.33 -3.47
CA GLN A 120 25.46 42.60 -3.43
C GLN A 120 26.20 42.80 -2.09
N HIS A 121 27.27 42.01 -1.90
CA HIS A 121 28.39 42.07 -0.92
C HIS A 121 28.23 41.14 0.29
N GLN A 122 29.23 40.42 0.80
CA GLN A 122 30.65 40.26 0.46
C GLN A 122 31.14 38.95 1.14
N GLN A 123 32.22 38.36 0.64
CA GLN A 123 32.96 37.27 1.29
C GLN A 123 33.63 37.74 2.59
N VAL A 124 33.70 36.88 3.60
CA VAL A 124 34.86 36.80 4.51
C VAL A 124 35.10 35.34 4.87
N SER A 125 36.21 34.79 4.36
CA SER A 125 36.86 33.55 4.79
C SER A 125 37.21 33.64 6.27
N HIS A 126 37.27 32.53 7.03
CA HIS A 126 38.36 32.26 7.98
C HIS A 126 38.29 30.81 8.49
N GLN A 127 39.47 30.32 8.80
CA GLN A 127 39.96 28.96 8.95
C GLN A 127 40.20 28.67 10.43
N GLN A 128 39.86 27.48 10.95
CA GLN A 128 40.68 26.86 11.99
C GLN A 128 40.38 25.37 12.21
N GLN A 129 41.44 24.57 12.08
CA GLN A 129 41.57 23.18 12.52
C GLN A 129 41.84 23.15 14.03
N SER A 130 41.26 22.19 14.77
CA SER A 130 41.91 21.61 15.96
C SER A 130 41.32 20.22 16.31
N GLN A 131 42.12 19.18 16.04
CA GLN A 131 42.47 18.01 16.89
C GLN A 131 41.42 16.98 17.40
N GLN A 132 41.87 15.71 17.37
CA GLN A 132 41.23 14.38 17.54
C GLN A 132 41.06 13.96 19.04
N PRO A 133 40.92 12.66 19.48
CA PRO A 133 40.49 11.38 18.86
C PRO A 133 39.49 10.53 19.73
N LEU A 134 39.17 9.32 19.24
CA LEU A 134 38.77 8.10 19.99
C LEU A 134 37.40 8.08 20.70
N GLN A 135 36.43 7.37 20.12
CA GLN A 135 35.92 6.10 20.68
C GLN A 135 35.38 5.20 19.55
N GLN A 136 36.11 4.13 19.25
CA GLN A 136 35.54 2.95 18.61
C GLN A 136 34.67 2.25 19.64
N HIS A 137 33.37 2.05 19.38
CA HIS A 137 32.62 0.90 19.88
C HIS A 137 31.42 0.59 18.98
N LEU A 138 31.54 -0.54 18.29
CA LEU A 138 30.49 -1.53 18.07
C LEU A 138 29.20 -1.07 17.36
N HIS A 139 29.27 -0.87 16.04
CA HIS A 139 28.07 -0.93 15.18
C HIS A 139 28.38 -1.71 13.90
N GLN A 140 28.44 -3.04 14.02
CA GLN A 140 28.24 -3.92 12.88
C GLN A 140 26.99 -4.77 13.11
N HIS A 141 26.20 -4.85 12.05
CA HIS A 141 25.03 -5.72 11.85
C HIS A 141 23.73 -5.33 12.55
N GLN A 142 23.03 -4.32 11.98
CA GLN A 142 21.60 -4.46 11.66
C GLN A 142 21.12 -3.39 10.67
N HIS A 143 21.75 -3.29 9.48
CA HIS A 143 21.06 -2.70 8.33
C HIS A 143 20.03 -3.69 7.79
N ARG A 144 18.90 -3.81 8.50
CA ARG A 144 17.68 -4.37 7.96
C ARG A 144 17.19 -3.36 6.93
N GLN A 145 17.41 -3.67 5.65
CA GLN A 145 17.08 -2.80 4.53
C GLN A 145 15.62 -2.32 4.62
N LEU A 146 15.46 -1.06 5.04
CA LEU A 146 14.30 -0.26 4.73
C LEU A 146 14.56 0.22 3.30
N GLU A 147 13.93 -0.44 2.32
CA GLU A 147 13.91 0.06 0.95
C GLU A 147 13.47 1.54 0.99
N PRO A 148 14.25 2.47 0.40
CA PRO A 148 13.89 3.88 0.44
C PRO A 148 12.49 4.10 -0.17
N PRO A 149 11.68 5.01 0.39
CA PRO A 149 10.31 5.29 -0.06
C PRO A 149 10.16 5.53 -1.58
N VAL A 150 11.25 5.95 -2.24
CA VAL A 150 11.34 6.18 -3.69
C VAL A 150 11.16 4.89 -4.50
N LEU A 151 11.70 3.76 -4.05
CA LEU A 151 11.61 2.48 -4.79
C LEU A 151 10.18 1.92 -4.76
N GLN A 152 9.44 2.14 -3.66
CA GLN A 152 8.04 1.75 -3.56
C GLN A 152 7.15 2.57 -4.49
N TRP A 153 7.40 3.88 -4.58
CA TRP A 153 6.67 4.76 -5.49
C TRP A 153 6.93 4.43 -6.96
N GLN A 154 8.19 4.14 -7.32
CA GLN A 154 8.54 3.75 -8.69
C GLN A 154 7.88 2.43 -9.11
N GLN A 155 7.85 1.43 -8.22
CA GLN A 155 7.14 0.17 -8.46
C GLN A 155 5.63 0.39 -8.63
N GLN A 156 5.04 1.32 -7.85
CA GLN A 156 3.63 1.68 -7.99
C GLN A 156 3.34 2.34 -9.35
N GLN A 157 4.20 3.25 -9.81
CA GLN A 157 4.07 3.92 -11.10
C GLN A 157 4.21 2.92 -12.26
N GLN A 158 5.22 2.06 -12.22
CA GLN A 158 5.40 1.02 -13.25
C GLN A 158 4.20 0.08 -13.33
N TRP A 159 3.63 -0.29 -12.19
CA TRP A 159 2.42 -1.11 -12.14
C TRP A 159 1.22 -0.38 -12.75
N GLN A 160 1.05 0.92 -12.45
CA GLN A 160 -0.03 1.74 -13.01
C GLN A 160 0.07 1.83 -14.53
N GLN A 161 1.27 2.10 -15.07
CA GLN A 161 1.52 2.09 -16.51
C GLN A 161 1.22 0.73 -17.14
N GLN A 162 1.60 -0.37 -16.48
CA GLN A 162 1.33 -1.70 -17.00
C GLN A 162 -0.18 -2.02 -17.04
N GLN A 163 -0.96 -1.50 -16.09
CA GLN A 163 -2.43 -1.62 -16.13
C GLN A 163 -3.03 -0.85 -17.30
N GLU A 164 -2.60 0.38 -17.51
CA GLU A 164 -3.06 1.21 -18.62
C GLU A 164 -2.75 0.55 -19.96
N GLN A 165 -1.54 0.01 -20.13
CA GLN A 165 -1.16 -0.76 -21.32
C GLN A 165 -2.06 -1.99 -21.53
N ARG A 166 -2.40 -2.73 -20.46
CA ARG A 166 -3.33 -3.87 -20.57
C ARG A 166 -4.73 -3.44 -21.00
N GLN A 167 -5.25 -2.35 -20.44
CA GLN A 167 -6.57 -1.82 -20.83
C GLN A 167 -6.57 -1.35 -22.29
N GLN A 168 -5.53 -0.63 -22.71
CA GLN A 168 -5.37 -0.21 -24.11
C GLN A 168 -5.27 -1.43 -25.05
N GLN A 169 -4.57 -2.49 -24.65
CA GLN A 169 -4.49 -3.72 -25.44
C GLN A 169 -5.84 -4.43 -25.55
N GLN A 170 -6.63 -4.47 -24.47
CA GLN A 170 -8.00 -5.00 -24.51
C GLN A 170 -8.90 -4.19 -25.45
N LEU A 171 -8.86 -2.86 -25.36
CA LEU A 171 -9.60 -1.98 -26.26
C LEU A 171 -9.20 -2.18 -27.72
N ARG A 172 -7.90 -2.29 -28.01
CA ARG A 172 -7.41 -2.57 -29.36
C ARG A 172 -7.96 -3.89 -29.89
N ARG A 173 -7.90 -4.96 -29.09
CA ARG A 173 -8.45 -6.27 -29.48
C ARG A 173 -9.95 -6.21 -29.77
N LEU A 174 -10.70 -5.46 -28.96
CA LEU A 174 -12.12 -5.26 -29.19
C LEU A 174 -12.38 -4.49 -30.49
N GLN A 175 -11.57 -3.47 -30.78
CA GLN A 175 -11.65 -2.74 -32.06
C GLN A 175 -11.30 -3.63 -33.26
N GLU A 176 -10.28 -4.47 -33.17
CA GLU A 176 -9.92 -5.44 -34.22
C GLU A 176 -11.06 -6.43 -34.50
N VAL A 177 -11.67 -6.98 -33.45
CA VAL A 177 -12.84 -7.86 -33.58
C VAL A 177 -14.02 -7.12 -34.20
N LEU A 178 -14.28 -5.87 -33.79
CA LEU A 178 -15.35 -5.06 -34.36
C LEU A 178 -15.12 -4.81 -35.87
N GLN A 179 -13.88 -4.50 -36.27
CA GLN A 179 -13.54 -4.32 -37.69
C GLN A 179 -13.71 -5.61 -38.50
N LEU A 180 -13.36 -6.77 -37.93
CA LEU A 180 -13.59 -8.06 -38.60
C LEU A 180 -15.09 -8.35 -38.80
N ILE A 181 -15.94 -8.01 -37.83
CA ILE A 181 -17.40 -8.21 -37.94
C ILE A 181 -18.00 -7.28 -39.00
N ILE A 182 -17.57 -6.02 -39.04
CA ILE A 182 -18.08 -5.03 -40.01
C ILE A 182 -17.57 -5.32 -41.42
N GLY A 183 -16.31 -5.77 -41.57
CA GLY A 183 -15.68 -6.04 -42.87
C GLY A 183 -16.20 -7.28 -43.61
N HIS A 184 -16.93 -8.19 -42.96
CA HIS A 184 -17.55 -9.36 -43.60
C HIS A 184 -18.98 -9.10 -44.12
N ASN A 185 -19.53 -7.89 -43.92
CA ASN A 185 -20.87 -7.50 -44.41
C ASN A 185 -20.81 -6.52 -45.61
N ALA A 186 -19.66 -6.41 -46.27
CA ALA A 186 -19.46 -5.62 -47.49
C ALA A 186 -19.24 -6.53 -48.71
#